data_AF-A6JCA6-F1
#
_entry.id   AF-A6JCA6-F1
#
_cell.length_a   1.000
_cell.length_b   1.000
_cell.length_c   1.000
_cell.angle_alpha   90.00
_cell.angle_beta   90.00
_cell.angle_gamma   90.00
#
_symmetry.space_group_name_H-M   'P 1'
#
loop_
_entity.id
_entity.type
_entity.pdbx_description
1 polymer ?
#
loop_
_entity_poly.entity_id
_entity_poly.type
_entity_poly.pdbx_seq_one_letter_code
_entity_poly.pdbx_strand_id
1 'polypeptide(L)'
;MAAYPQAALLHDTVEDTDTTLDEVELHFGAQVRRLVEEVTDDKTLPKLERKRQQVEQAPHSSPGAKLVKLADKLHNLRDLNRCTPKGWSEHRVQEYFEWAAQVVKGLQGTNQQLEEALKQLFEERGLTL
;
A
#
# COMPACT_ATOMS: atom_id res chain seq x y z
N MET A 1 -7.85 9.45 -19.78
CA MET A 1 -6.92 10.25 -18.94
C MET A 1 -6.32 9.33 -17.88
N ALA A 2 -5.10 9.59 -17.42
CA ALA A 2 -4.30 8.65 -16.63
C ALA A 2 -4.85 8.47 -15.20
N ALA A 3 -5.71 7.47 -14.99
CA ALA A 3 -6.33 7.20 -13.69
C ALA A 3 -5.33 6.76 -12.60
N TYR A 4 -4.20 6.15 -12.97
CA TYR A 4 -3.29 5.54 -11.99
C TYR A 4 -2.47 6.57 -11.21
N PRO A 5 -1.85 7.59 -11.84
CA PRO A 5 -1.18 8.66 -11.08
C PRO A 5 -2.13 9.45 -10.19
N GLN A 6 -3.39 9.66 -10.62
CA GLN A 6 -4.40 10.34 -9.81
C GLN A 6 -4.77 9.51 -8.58
N ALA A 7 -5.05 8.21 -8.76
CA ALA A 7 -5.32 7.31 -7.64
C ALA A 7 -4.14 7.21 -6.67
N ALA A 8 -2.90 7.19 -7.17
CA ALA A 8 -1.71 7.20 -6.31
C ALA A 8 -1.58 8.48 -5.48
N LEU A 9 -1.92 9.64 -6.03
CA LEU A 9 -1.92 10.90 -5.27
C LEU A 9 -3.04 10.98 -4.22
N LEU A 10 -4.13 10.25 -4.43
CA LEU A 10 -5.34 10.29 -3.59
C LEU A 10 -5.49 9.07 -2.67
N HIS A 11 -4.56 8.11 -2.69
CA HIS A 11 -4.78 6.79 -2.07
C HIS A 11 -5.11 6.86 -0.57
N ASP A 12 -4.54 7.81 0.17
CA ASP A 12 -4.79 8.00 1.60
C ASP A 12 -5.88 9.04 1.91
N THR A 13 -6.41 9.78 0.92
CA THR A 13 -7.30 10.92 1.24
C THR A 13 -8.60 10.46 1.88
N VAL A 14 -9.19 9.37 1.41
CA VAL A 14 -10.41 8.80 2.01
C VAL A 14 -10.10 8.10 3.35
N GLU A 15 -8.90 7.55 3.49
CA GLU A 15 -8.49 6.83 4.70
C GLU A 15 -8.18 7.78 5.88
N ASP A 16 -7.50 8.90 5.63
CA ASP A 16 -6.87 9.72 6.67
C ASP A 16 -7.41 11.17 6.75
N THR A 17 -8.43 11.51 5.95
CA THR A 17 -9.09 12.84 5.97
C THR A 17 -10.61 12.71 5.92
N ASP A 18 -11.32 13.84 5.96
CA ASP A 18 -12.79 13.87 5.85
C ASP A 18 -13.29 13.67 4.40
N THR A 19 -12.39 13.42 3.44
CA THR A 19 -12.73 13.23 2.02
C THR A 19 -13.58 11.98 1.81
N THR A 20 -14.66 12.07 1.02
CA THR A 20 -15.52 10.91 0.73
C THR A 20 -15.27 10.31 -0.66
N LEU A 21 -15.64 9.04 -0.86
CA LEU A 21 -15.58 8.42 -2.19
C LEU A 21 -16.46 9.16 -3.21
N ASP A 22 -17.60 9.70 -2.79
CA ASP A 22 -18.50 10.47 -3.66
C ASP A 22 -17.83 11.77 -4.13
N GLU A 23 -17.06 12.44 -3.27
CA GLU A 23 -16.25 13.60 -3.65
C GLU A 23 -15.15 13.21 -4.65
N VAL A 24 -14.47 12.07 -4.43
CA VAL A 24 -13.47 11.56 -5.38
C VAL A 24 -14.11 11.30 -6.75
N GLU A 25 -15.29 10.69 -6.79
CA GLU A 25 -16.01 10.44 -8.04
C GLU A 25 -16.44 11.74 -8.72
N LEU A 26 -16.94 12.71 -7.96
CA LEU A 26 -17.37 14.01 -8.48
C LEU A 26 -16.22 14.76 -9.17
N HIS A 27 -15.02 14.72 -8.59
CA HIS A 27 -13.87 15.50 -9.08
C HIS A 27 -12.97 14.74 -10.07
N PHE A 28 -12.88 13.41 -9.95
CA PHE A 28 -11.90 12.60 -10.69
C PHE A 28 -12.53 11.45 -11.48
N GLY A 29 -13.84 11.21 -11.31
CA GLY A 29 -14.62 10.21 -12.04
C GLY A 29 -14.55 8.81 -11.42
N ALA A 30 -15.51 7.96 -11.82
CA ALA A 30 -15.72 6.62 -11.27
C ALA A 30 -14.51 5.68 -11.39
N GLN A 31 -13.64 5.87 -12.39
CA GLN A 31 -12.44 5.05 -12.53
C GLN A 31 -11.42 5.31 -11.41
N VAL A 32 -11.18 6.57 -11.07
CA VAL A 32 -10.27 6.94 -9.98
C VAL A 32 -10.90 6.58 -8.64
N ARG A 33 -12.19 6.85 -8.44
CA ARG A 33 -12.93 6.47 -7.22
C ARG A 33 -12.81 4.98 -6.90
N ARG A 34 -13.00 4.10 -7.89
CA ARG A 34 -12.85 2.64 -7.68
C ARG A 34 -11.44 2.25 -7.26
N LEU A 35 -10.41 2.85 -7.86
CA LEU A 35 -9.02 2.57 -7.48
C LEU A 35 -8.72 3.05 -6.05
N VAL A 36 -9.21 4.23 -5.67
CA VAL A 36 -9.07 4.78 -4.31
C VAL A 36 -9.81 3.88 -3.30
N GLU A 37 -11.01 3.41 -3.63
CA GLU A 37 -11.77 2.46 -2.80
C GLU A 37 -10.98 1.16 -2.56
N GLU A 38 -10.36 0.58 -3.60
CA GLU A 38 -9.59 -0.68 -3.46
C GLU A 38 -8.30 -0.55 -2.61
N VAL A 39 -7.80 0.66 -2.41
CA VAL A 39 -6.57 0.96 -1.65
C VAL A 39 -6.83 1.60 -0.30
N THR A 40 -8.09 1.90 0.04
CA THR A 40 -8.50 2.46 1.33
C THR A 40 -8.77 1.32 2.32
N ASP A 41 -8.13 1.33 3.50
CA ASP A 41 -8.49 0.41 4.57
C ASP A 41 -9.78 0.84 5.30
N ASP A 42 -10.55 -0.13 5.80
CA ASP A 42 -11.67 0.12 6.69
C ASP A 42 -11.17 0.51 8.11
N LYS A 43 -11.15 1.81 8.40
CA LYS A 43 -10.73 2.36 9.70
C LYS A 43 -11.66 2.00 10.87
N THR A 44 -12.83 1.40 10.64
CA THR A 44 -13.69 0.89 11.72
C THR A 44 -13.13 -0.38 12.36
N LEU A 45 -12.21 -1.07 11.67
CA LEU A 45 -11.59 -2.30 12.14
C LEU A 45 -10.32 -2.06 12.96
N PRO A 46 -10.01 -2.95 13.93
CA PRO A 46 -8.75 -2.91 14.65
C PRO A 46 -7.55 -2.99 13.69
N LYS A 47 -6.45 -2.31 14.05
CA LYS A 47 -5.23 -2.25 13.22
C LYS A 47 -4.71 -3.63 12.77
N LEU A 48 -4.77 -4.63 13.65
CA LEU A 48 -4.32 -5.98 13.31
C LEU A 48 -5.20 -6.62 12.23
N GLU A 49 -6.52 -6.38 12.29
CA GLU A 49 -7.46 -6.89 11.30
C GLU A 49 -7.27 -6.21 9.94
N ARG A 50 -7.07 -4.89 9.91
CA ARG A 50 -6.73 -4.15 8.67
C ARG A 50 -5.47 -4.70 8.01
N LYS A 51 -4.42 -4.94 8.81
CA LYS A 51 -3.18 -5.58 8.33
C LYS A 51 -3.41 -6.98 7.74
N ARG A 52 -4.28 -7.78 8.37
CA ARG A 52 -4.64 -9.12 7.88
C ARG A 52 -5.38 -9.04 6.56
N GLN A 53 -6.37 -8.14 6.46
CA GLN A 53 -7.12 -7.91 5.23
C GLN A 53 -6.25 -7.44 4.08
N GLN A 54 -5.24 -6.58 4.31
CA GLN A 54 -4.31 -6.18 3.25
C GLN A 54 -3.58 -7.39 2.62
N VAL A 55 -3.21 -8.39 3.43
CA VAL A 55 -2.57 -9.63 2.94
C VAL A 55 -3.58 -10.48 2.17
N GLU A 56 -4.78 -10.68 2.70
CA GLU A 56 -5.83 -11.50 2.09
C GLU A 56 -6.33 -10.91 0.76
N GLN A 57 -6.45 -9.58 0.66
CA GLN A 57 -7.01 -8.88 -0.50
C GLN A 57 -5.96 -8.54 -1.57
N ALA A 58 -4.67 -8.59 -1.25
CA ALA A 58 -3.58 -8.33 -2.20
C ALA A 58 -3.72 -9.12 -3.53
N PRO A 59 -3.91 -10.45 -3.53
CA PRO A 59 -4.05 -11.21 -4.78
C PRO A 59 -5.31 -10.85 -5.59
N HIS A 60 -6.36 -10.39 -4.92
CA HIS A 60 -7.68 -10.10 -5.51
C HIS A 60 -7.84 -8.66 -6.01
N SER A 61 -6.89 -7.77 -5.70
CA SER A 61 -6.91 -6.37 -6.13
C SER A 61 -6.77 -6.25 -7.65
N SER A 62 -7.38 -5.22 -8.24
CA SER A 62 -7.23 -4.93 -9.67
C SER A 62 -5.79 -4.57 -10.02
N PRO A 63 -5.35 -4.70 -11.30
CA PRO A 63 -3.99 -4.36 -11.69
C PRO A 63 -3.58 -2.93 -11.32
N GLY A 64 -4.51 -1.97 -11.43
CA GLY A 64 -4.28 -0.58 -11.03
C GLY A 64 -4.07 -0.42 -9.53
N ALA A 65 -4.91 -1.08 -8.71
CA ALA A 65 -4.77 -1.06 -7.26
C ALA A 65 -3.48 -1.76 -6.80
N LYS A 66 -3.08 -2.86 -7.44
CA LYS A 66 -1.80 -3.53 -7.16
C LYS A 66 -0.60 -2.62 -7.43
N LEU A 67 -0.62 -1.85 -8.53
CA LEU A 67 0.43 -0.87 -8.83
C LEU A 67 0.55 0.19 -7.73
N VAL A 68 -0.58 0.75 -7.28
CA VAL A 68 -0.59 1.76 -6.20
C VAL A 68 -0.08 1.15 -4.90
N LYS A 69 -0.55 -0.04 -4.52
CA LYS A 69 -0.11 -0.75 -3.30
C LYS A 69 1.38 -1.08 -3.32
N LEU A 70 1.93 -1.50 -4.46
CA LEU A 70 3.37 -1.75 -4.62
C LEU A 70 4.19 -0.46 -4.43
N ALA A 71 3.76 0.63 -5.06
CA ALA A 71 4.43 1.92 -4.96
C ALA A 71 4.39 2.49 -3.52
N ASP A 72 3.23 2.40 -2.86
CA ASP A 72 3.06 2.75 -1.44
C ASP A 72 4.04 1.97 -0.54
N LYS A 73 4.06 0.63 -0.66
CA LYS A 73 4.97 -0.19 0.15
C LYS A 73 6.43 0.15 -0.12
N LEU A 74 6.81 0.37 -1.38
CA LEU A 74 8.19 0.76 -1.71
C LEU A 74 8.56 2.11 -1.08
N HIS A 75 7.66 3.10 -1.12
CA HIS A 75 7.87 4.39 -0.48
C HIS A 75 8.04 4.23 1.04
N ASN A 76 7.11 3.55 1.70
CA ASN A 76 7.11 3.37 3.15
C ASN A 76 8.35 2.62 3.66
N LEU A 77 8.76 1.56 2.97
CA LEU A 77 9.95 0.79 3.37
C LEU A 77 11.25 1.59 3.17
N ARG A 78 11.34 2.41 2.10
CA ARG A 78 12.46 3.34 1.92
C ARG A 78 12.49 4.39 3.03
N ASP A 79 11.33 4.90 3.43
CA ASP A 79 11.26 5.91 4.49
C ASP A 79 11.66 5.32 5.85
N LEU A 80 11.21 4.10 6.17
CA LEU A 80 11.62 3.39 7.38
C LEU A 80 13.13 3.13 7.43
N ASN A 81 13.79 2.84 6.30
CA ASN A 81 15.25 2.72 6.24
C ASN A 81 15.96 4.06 6.37
N ARG A 82 15.33 5.16 5.93
CA ARG A 82 15.88 6.51 6.01
C ARG A 82 15.79 7.08 7.42
N CYS A 83 14.65 6.90 8.08
CA CYS A 83 14.39 7.45 9.41
C CYS A 83 13.35 6.60 10.16
N THR A 84 13.77 5.99 11.27
CA THR A 84 12.85 5.28 12.16
C THR A 84 11.86 6.28 12.77
N PRO A 85 10.53 6.05 12.63
CA PRO A 85 9.53 6.96 13.16
C PRO A 85 9.63 7.14 14.67
N LYS A 86 9.28 8.34 15.16
CA LYS A 86 9.34 8.65 16.60
C LYS A 86 8.49 7.65 17.41
N GLY A 87 9.12 7.03 18.42
CA GLY A 87 8.47 6.05 19.30
C GLY A 87 8.37 4.63 18.72
N TRP A 88 8.99 4.36 17.57
CA TRP A 88 9.15 3.00 17.06
C TRP A 88 10.49 2.42 17.51
N SER A 89 10.49 1.15 17.88
CA SER A 89 11.70 0.36 18.08
C SER A 89 12.15 -0.27 16.77
N GLU A 90 13.43 -0.65 16.67
CA GLU A 90 13.94 -1.43 15.54
C GLU A 90 13.15 -2.72 15.31
N HIS A 91 12.70 -3.37 16.40
CA HIS A 91 11.83 -4.55 16.32
C HIS A 91 10.53 -4.23 15.58
N ARG A 92 9.89 -3.11 15.90
CA ARG A 92 8.64 -2.69 15.26
C ARG A 92 8.84 -2.32 13.79
N VAL A 93 10.02 -1.79 13.43
CA VAL A 93 10.39 -1.59 12.02
C VAL A 93 10.48 -2.94 11.32
N GLN A 94 11.17 -3.92 11.91
CA GLN A 94 11.29 -5.27 11.35
C GLN A 94 9.92 -5.95 11.16
N GLU A 95 9.02 -5.87 12.16
CA GLU A 95 7.64 -6.37 12.05
C GLU A 95 6.87 -5.72 10.88
N TYR A 96 7.17 -4.45 10.57
CA TYR A 96 6.57 -3.78 9.42
C TYR A 96 7.09 -4.37 8.11
N PHE A 97 8.40 -4.63 8.01
CA PHE A 97 8.99 -5.29 6.83
C PHE A 97 8.43 -6.71 6.63
N GLU A 98 8.31 -7.50 7.70
CA GLU A 98 7.74 -8.85 7.65
C GLU A 98 6.28 -8.85 7.17
N TRP A 99 5.48 -7.91 7.67
CA TRP A 99 4.10 -7.72 7.22
C TRP A 99 4.05 -7.25 5.76
N ALA A 100 4.88 -6.27 5.38
CA ALA A 100 4.91 -5.75 4.02
C ALA A 100 5.31 -6.83 3.01
N ALA A 101 6.24 -7.73 3.36
CA ALA A 101 6.61 -8.86 2.52
C ALA A 101 5.42 -9.79 2.23
N GLN A 102 4.60 -10.08 3.24
CA GLN A 102 3.38 -10.89 3.08
C GLN A 102 2.37 -10.24 2.12
N VAL A 103 2.18 -8.92 2.23
CA VAL A 103 1.31 -8.17 1.31
C VAL A 103 1.89 -8.21 -0.11
N VAL A 104 3.17 -7.87 -0.28
CA VAL A 104 3.84 -7.78 -1.59
C VAL A 104 3.84 -9.12 -2.31
N LYS A 105 3.94 -10.25 -1.59
CA LYS A 105 3.81 -11.59 -2.17
C LYS A 105 2.49 -11.76 -2.95
N GLY A 106 1.37 -11.23 -2.45
CA GLY A 106 0.08 -11.24 -3.14
C GLY A 106 -0.03 -10.25 -4.31
N LEU A 107 0.89 -9.29 -4.40
CA LEU A 107 0.92 -8.26 -5.45
C LEU A 107 1.85 -8.61 -6.63
N GLN A 108 2.63 -9.68 -6.54
CA GLN A 108 3.59 -10.11 -7.57
C GLN A 108 2.95 -10.32 -8.96
N GLY A 109 3.75 -10.15 -10.00
CA GLY A 109 3.31 -10.27 -11.39
C GLY A 109 2.58 -9.04 -11.92
N THR A 110 2.75 -7.88 -11.28
CA THR A 110 2.10 -6.62 -11.64
C THR A 110 3.09 -5.64 -12.26
N ASN A 111 4.26 -5.44 -11.64
CA ASN A 111 5.28 -4.51 -12.13
C ASN A 111 6.68 -4.94 -11.68
N GLN A 112 7.46 -5.40 -12.65
CA GLN A 112 8.79 -5.95 -12.41
C GLN A 112 9.74 -4.96 -11.72
N GLN A 113 9.73 -3.68 -12.12
CA GLN A 113 10.65 -2.69 -11.56
C GLN A 113 10.37 -2.39 -10.08
N LEU A 114 9.09 -2.29 -9.70
CA LEU A 114 8.70 -2.09 -8.29
C LEU A 114 8.98 -3.35 -7.47
N GLU A 115 8.70 -4.53 -8.02
CA GLU A 115 8.92 -5.82 -7.36
C GLU A 115 10.41 -6.09 -7.11
N GLU A 116 11.28 -5.79 -8.09
CA GLU A 116 12.74 -5.92 -7.93
C GLU A 116 13.30 -4.96 -6.87
N ALA A 117 12.83 -3.71 -6.84
CA ALA A 117 13.24 -2.74 -5.83
C ALA A 117 12.77 -3.16 -4.42
N LEU A 118 11.55 -3.68 -4.29
CA LEU A 118 11.04 -4.22 -3.03
C LEU A 118 11.84 -5.45 -2.58
N LYS A 119 12.16 -6.37 -3.51
CA LYS A 119 12.95 -7.57 -3.23
C LYS A 119 14.30 -7.22 -2.61
N GLN A 120 15.00 -6.22 -3.17
CA GLN A 120 16.28 -5.74 -2.63
C GLN A 120 16.15 -5.26 -1.16
N LEU A 121 15.12 -4.45 -0.86
CA LEU A 121 14.89 -3.95 0.50
C LEU A 121 14.54 -5.07 1.50
N PHE A 122 13.84 -6.12 1.04
CA PHE A 122 13.55 -7.28 1.88
C PHE A 122 14.82 -8.12 2.13
N GLU A 123 15.64 -8.35 1.11
CA GLU A 123 16.90 -9.09 1.22
C GLU A 123 17.89 -8.42 2.19
N GLU A 124 17.98 -7.09 2.17
CA GLU A 124 18.78 -6.31 3.13
C GLU A 124 18.40 -6.54 4.61
N ARG A 125 17.17 -7.00 4.85
CA ARG A 125 16.64 -7.32 6.19
C ARG A 125 16.44 -8.82 6.42
N GLY A 126 17.04 -9.66 5.57
CA GLY A 126 17.00 -11.12 5.69
C GLY A 126 15.64 -11.74 5.38
N LEU A 127 14.79 -11.04 4.61
CA LEU A 127 13.48 -11.52 4.20
C LEU A 127 13.48 -11.92 2.72
N THR A 128 12.68 -12.94 2.38
CA THR A 128 12.52 -13.44 1.01
C THR A 128 11.06 -13.37 0.59
N LEU A 129 10.79 -12.85 -0.61
CA LEU A 129 9.46 -12.81 -1.23
C LEU A 129 9.04 -14.16 -1.81
#